data_AF-A0A1I2KFZ4-F1
#
_entry.id   AF-A0A1I2KFZ4-F1
#
_cell.length_a   1.000
_cell.length_b   1.000
_cell.length_c   1.000
_cell.angle_alpha   90.00
_cell.angle_beta   90.00
_cell.angle_gamma   90.00
#
_symmetry.space_group_name_H-M   'P 1'
#
loop_
_entity.id
_entity.type
_entity.pdbx_description
1 polymer ?
#
loop_
_entity_poly.entity_id
_entity_poly.type
_entity_poly.pdbx_seq_one_letter_code
_entity_poly.pdbx_strand_id
1 'polypeptide(L)'
;MDGMDGMDGTNGVDGVDGVDGVDTGGSNAGGSDTGTIAGWLERLASADPAPGGGAAAAMQVAIGAALVSMVTNLTIGKPVHAAHEEHATQVRERADALRIEALRLGREDEAAFTALMTAYRLPRTTEEERTARRDAVRSATHAAALPPLAIAAAAADVVALAESLRGRSNPQVVSDLAVAAAAAAGAAESAAVNVEINLSSLPDSDVKAELTADLEEHLAVAERGRSLVADIRREITR
;
A
#
# COMPACT_ATOMS: atom_id res chain seq x y z
N MET A 1 -79.51 52.80 -29.19
CA MET A 1 -79.16 54.08 -28.55
C MET A 1 -77.77 53.92 -27.98
N ASP A 2 -76.83 54.54 -28.68
CA ASP A 2 -75.62 55.26 -28.23
C ASP A 2 -74.50 54.61 -27.39
N GLY A 3 -73.28 54.84 -27.91
CA GLY A 3 -72.02 55.11 -27.18
C GLY A 3 -71.05 53.92 -27.08
N MET A 4 -69.88 53.85 -27.75
CA MET A 4 -68.60 54.62 -27.54
C MET A 4 -68.14 54.57 -26.07
N ASP A 5 -66.92 54.24 -25.63
CA ASP A 5 -65.54 54.11 -26.16
C ASP A 5 -64.81 53.13 -25.20
N GLY A 6 -63.69 52.46 -25.51
CA GLY A 6 -62.37 53.04 -25.76
C GLY A 6 -61.25 51.99 -25.52
N MET A 7 -60.12 52.22 -26.18
CA MET A 7 -58.93 51.37 -26.38
C MET A 7 -58.03 51.23 -25.14
N ASP A 8 -57.21 50.16 -25.04
CA ASP A 8 -55.76 50.16 -25.36
C ASP A 8 -54.94 49.01 -24.69
N GLY A 9 -53.93 48.51 -25.41
CA GLY A 9 -52.70 47.82 -24.95
C GLY A 9 -52.77 46.29 -24.70
N THR A 10 -52.37 45.38 -25.60
CA THR A 10 -51.00 44.92 -25.99
C THR A 10 -50.09 44.64 -24.76
N ASN A 11 -49.33 43.55 -24.57
CA ASN A 11 -48.76 42.41 -25.29
C ASN A 11 -48.60 41.27 -24.23
N GLY A 12 -48.42 39.97 -24.47
CA GLY A 12 -48.04 39.18 -25.62
C GLY A 12 -47.45 37.86 -25.09
N VAL A 13 -47.97 36.74 -25.60
CA VAL A 13 -47.36 35.42 -25.83
C VAL A 13 -46.47 34.77 -24.75
N ASP A 14 -46.92 33.62 -24.24
CA ASP A 14 -46.08 32.42 -24.11
C ASP A 14 -46.95 31.18 -24.33
N GLY A 15 -46.65 30.44 -25.39
CA GLY A 15 -47.26 29.16 -25.71
C GLY A 15 -46.36 28.36 -26.62
N VAL A 16 -45.86 27.22 -26.12
CA VAL A 16 -45.39 26.02 -26.83
C VAL A 16 -45.22 24.94 -25.74
N ASP A 17 -46.06 23.91 -25.66
CA ASP A 17 -46.05 22.65 -26.42
C ASP A 17 -44.79 21.78 -26.24
N GLY A 18 -45.03 20.48 -26.04
CA GLY A 18 -44.10 19.42 -26.43
C GLY A 18 -43.36 18.72 -25.29
N VAL A 19 -43.96 17.67 -24.74
CA VAL A 19 -43.23 16.66 -23.95
C VAL A 19 -42.89 15.51 -24.91
N ASP A 20 -41.73 15.62 -25.56
CA ASP A 20 -41.10 14.51 -26.27
C ASP A 20 -39.88 14.02 -25.50
N GLY A 21 -39.71 12.70 -25.50
CA GLY A 21 -38.77 11.96 -24.67
C GLY A 21 -37.31 12.37 -24.86
N VAL A 22 -36.57 12.29 -23.76
CA VAL A 22 -35.11 12.23 -23.78
C VAL A 22 -34.69 10.95 -23.09
N ASP A 23 -34.29 10.01 -23.94
CA ASP A 23 -33.30 8.98 -23.69
C ASP A 23 -32.11 9.57 -22.90
N THR A 24 -31.92 9.11 -21.66
CA THR A 24 -30.66 9.27 -20.93
C THR A 24 -30.09 7.90 -20.57
N GLY A 25 -30.06 7.01 -21.55
CA GLY A 25 -29.15 5.87 -21.59
C GLY A 25 -27.70 6.35 -21.77
N GLY A 26 -27.11 6.84 -20.68
CA GLY A 26 -25.70 7.21 -20.61
C GLY A 26 -25.10 6.65 -19.33
N SER A 27 -24.86 5.34 -19.30
CA SER A 27 -24.00 4.71 -18.29
C SER A 27 -22.60 5.30 -18.44
N ASN A 28 -22.30 6.34 -17.65
CA ASN A 28 -20.93 6.79 -17.48
C ASN A 28 -20.23 5.75 -16.63
N ALA A 29 -19.72 4.70 -17.29
CA ALA A 29 -18.73 3.81 -16.72
C ALA A 29 -17.51 4.70 -16.38
N GLY A 30 -17.47 5.17 -15.13
CA GLY A 30 -16.33 5.90 -14.60
C GLY A 30 -15.11 5.04 -14.78
N GLY A 31 -14.25 5.43 -15.72
CA GLY A 31 -12.95 4.81 -15.88
C GLY A 31 -12.21 4.97 -14.56
N SER A 32 -12.02 3.86 -13.85
CA SER A 32 -11.14 3.81 -12.68
C SER A 32 -9.78 4.33 -13.12
N ASP A 33 -9.43 5.54 -12.70
CA ASP A 33 -8.07 6.06 -12.89
C ASP A 33 -7.15 5.32 -11.92
N THR A 34 -6.82 4.09 -12.32
CA THR A 34 -5.98 3.14 -11.57
C THR A 34 -4.56 3.65 -11.32
N GLY A 35 -4.16 4.77 -11.95
CA GLY A 35 -2.88 5.45 -11.71
C GLY A 35 -2.87 6.34 -10.45
N THR A 36 -4.03 6.59 -9.83
CA THR A 36 -4.14 7.45 -8.64
C THR A 36 -4.21 6.64 -7.35
N ILE A 37 -3.89 7.29 -6.22
CA ILE A 37 -4.11 6.70 -4.89
C ILE A 37 -5.59 6.36 -4.69
N ALA A 38 -6.50 7.21 -5.15
CA ALA A 38 -7.94 6.97 -5.08
C ALA A 38 -8.34 5.71 -5.85
N GLY A 39 -7.90 5.57 -7.11
CA GLY A 39 -8.17 4.38 -7.92
C GLY A 39 -7.55 3.10 -7.34
N TRP A 40 -6.36 3.18 -6.73
CA TRP A 40 -5.77 2.04 -6.04
C TRP A 40 -6.59 1.62 -4.80
N LEU A 41 -7.08 2.58 -4.01
CA LEU A 41 -7.94 2.31 -2.85
C LEU A 41 -9.31 1.76 -3.24
N GLU A 42 -9.90 2.23 -4.35
CA GLU A 42 -11.13 1.68 -4.90
C GLU A 42 -10.97 0.21 -5.29
N ARG A 43 -9.83 -0.15 -5.92
CA ARG A 43 -9.49 -1.54 -6.22
C ARG A 43 -9.30 -2.37 -4.95
N LEU A 44 -8.58 -1.86 -3.96
CA LEU A 44 -8.37 -2.56 -2.68
C LEU A 44 -9.70 -2.83 -1.95
N ALA A 45 -10.67 -1.92 -2.07
CA ALA A 45 -11.99 -2.05 -1.47
C ALA A 45 -12.98 -2.90 -2.30
N SER A 46 -12.58 -3.37 -3.48
CA SER A 46 -13.46 -4.10 -4.40
C SER A 46 -13.59 -5.58 -4.01
N ALA A 47 -14.38 -6.32 -4.78
CA ALA A 47 -14.48 -7.78 -4.67
C ALA A 47 -13.36 -8.53 -5.43
N ASP A 48 -12.45 -7.79 -6.07
CA ASP A 48 -11.34 -8.38 -6.80
C ASP A 48 -10.37 -9.07 -5.84
N PRO A 49 -9.73 -10.18 -6.27
CA PRO A 49 -8.77 -10.90 -5.43
C PRO A 49 -7.47 -10.14 -5.15
N ALA A 50 -7.22 -9.03 -5.86
CA ALA A 50 -6.00 -8.23 -5.76
C ALA A 50 -6.26 -6.76 -6.21
N PRO A 51 -5.71 -5.75 -5.51
CA PRO A 51 -4.71 -5.83 -4.43
C PRO A 51 -5.34 -6.28 -3.11
N GLY A 52 -4.52 -6.86 -2.21
CA GLY A 52 -4.94 -7.33 -0.89
C GLY A 52 -4.05 -6.81 0.24
N GLY A 53 -4.01 -7.54 1.37
CA GLY A 53 -3.25 -7.17 2.56
C GLY A 53 -1.75 -7.03 2.34
N GLY A 54 -1.13 -7.94 1.57
CA GLY A 54 0.30 -7.86 1.23
C GLY A 54 0.64 -6.63 0.40
N ALA A 55 -0.15 -6.32 -0.64
CA ALA A 55 -0.02 -5.07 -1.39
C ALA A 55 -0.21 -3.81 -0.51
N ALA A 56 -1.10 -3.84 0.49
CA ALA A 56 -1.25 -2.76 1.46
C ALA A 56 -0.03 -2.63 2.39
N ALA A 57 0.55 -3.74 2.84
CA ALA A 57 1.79 -3.75 3.61
C ALA A 57 2.94 -3.12 2.80
N ALA A 58 3.09 -3.50 1.53
CA ALA A 58 4.05 -2.90 0.60
C ALA A 58 3.86 -1.38 0.47
N MET A 59 2.62 -0.90 0.37
CA MET A 59 2.34 0.54 0.33
C MET A 59 2.78 1.25 1.61
N GLN A 60 2.56 0.64 2.79
CA GLN A 60 3.03 1.19 4.07
C GLN A 60 4.56 1.28 4.14
N VAL A 61 5.29 0.28 3.64
CA VAL A 61 6.77 0.35 3.51
C VAL A 61 7.17 1.51 2.59
N ALA A 62 6.53 1.64 1.42
CA ALA A 62 6.83 2.71 0.47
C ALA A 62 6.60 4.12 1.08
N ILE A 63 5.54 4.28 1.88
CA ILE A 63 5.26 5.52 2.63
C ILE A 63 6.37 5.79 3.66
N GLY A 64 6.73 4.79 4.46
CA GLY A 64 7.79 4.94 5.45
C GLY A 64 9.14 5.31 4.82
N ALA A 65 9.51 4.62 3.74
CA ALA A 65 10.72 4.92 2.98
C ALA A 65 10.69 6.33 2.37
N ALA A 66 9.56 6.77 1.83
CA ALA A 66 9.41 8.13 1.30
C ALA A 66 9.59 9.22 2.37
N LEU A 67 9.09 8.99 3.59
CA LEU A 67 9.29 9.90 4.73
C LEU A 67 10.75 9.96 5.16
N VAL A 68 11.47 8.82 5.18
CA VAL A 68 12.92 8.80 5.40
C VAL A 68 13.66 9.61 4.33
N SER A 69 13.33 9.42 3.04
CA SER A 69 13.89 10.24 1.96
C SER A 69 13.58 11.74 2.13
N MET A 70 12.38 12.10 2.56
CA MET A 70 12.04 13.50 2.86
C MET A 70 12.93 14.08 3.96
N VAL A 71 13.12 13.37 5.07
CA VAL A 71 13.97 13.82 6.19
C VAL A 71 15.41 14.03 5.75
N THR A 72 15.97 13.13 4.96
CA THR A 72 17.34 13.28 4.43
C THR A 72 17.45 14.48 3.47
N ASN A 73 16.47 14.70 2.60
CA ASN A 73 16.44 15.87 1.71
C ASN A 73 16.35 17.20 2.46
N LEU A 74 15.73 17.22 3.63
CA LEU A 74 15.67 18.40 4.50
C LEU A 74 16.90 18.56 5.41
N THR A 75 17.82 17.59 5.40
CA THR A 75 19.05 17.56 6.19
C THR A 75 20.29 17.90 5.34
N ILE A 76 20.41 17.29 4.15
CA ILE A 76 21.56 17.42 3.25
C ILE A 76 21.75 18.88 2.79
N GLY A 77 23.01 19.33 2.69
CA GLY A 77 23.35 20.68 2.25
C GLY A 77 23.09 21.78 3.29
N LYS A 78 22.68 21.41 4.52
CA LYS A 78 22.55 22.35 5.63
C LYS A 78 23.88 22.44 6.39
N PRO A 79 24.49 23.63 6.56
CA PRO A 79 25.77 23.77 7.25
C PRO A 79 25.80 23.16 8.66
N VAL A 80 24.69 23.25 9.39
CA VAL A 80 24.53 22.69 10.75
C VAL A 80 24.53 21.16 10.79
N HIS A 81 24.38 20.48 9.65
CA HIS A 81 24.34 19.02 9.52
C HIS A 81 25.45 18.46 8.64
N ALA A 82 26.47 19.26 8.29
CA ALA A 82 27.56 18.84 7.41
C ALA A 82 28.29 17.59 7.92
N ALA A 83 28.40 17.40 9.24
CA ALA A 83 28.99 16.22 9.87
C ALA A 83 28.21 14.91 9.64
N HIS A 84 26.97 14.99 9.16
CA HIS A 84 26.09 13.84 8.92
C HIS A 84 25.67 13.70 7.45
N GLU A 85 26.20 14.53 6.56
CA GLU A 85 25.75 14.62 5.17
C GLU A 85 26.01 13.34 4.38
N GLU A 86 27.17 12.70 4.57
CA GLU A 86 27.49 11.41 3.95
C GLU A 86 26.51 10.31 4.39
N HIS A 87 26.27 10.21 5.70
CA HIS A 87 25.30 9.26 6.26
C HIS A 87 23.88 9.52 5.73
N ALA A 88 23.44 10.78 5.74
CA ALA A 88 22.12 11.15 5.21
C ALA A 88 21.98 10.83 3.72
N THR A 89 23.07 10.95 2.94
CA THR A 89 23.08 10.60 1.51
C THR A 89 22.92 9.10 1.30
N GLN A 90 23.66 8.29 2.04
CA GLN A 90 23.53 6.82 2.00
C GLN A 90 22.13 6.36 2.42
N VAL A 91 21.58 6.96 3.48
CA VAL A 91 20.21 6.67 3.93
C VAL A 91 19.18 7.03 2.86
N ARG A 92 19.34 8.18 2.19
CA ARG A 92 18.44 8.60 1.10
C ARG A 92 18.45 7.58 -0.05
N GLU A 93 19.63 7.16 -0.47
CA GLU A 93 19.78 6.19 -1.57
C GLU A 93 19.11 4.86 -1.23
N ARG A 94 19.31 4.34 -0.01
CA ARG A 94 18.63 3.12 0.42
C ARG A 94 17.12 3.31 0.54
N ALA A 95 16.65 4.43 1.09
CA ALA A 95 15.23 4.73 1.21
C ALA A 95 14.53 4.85 -0.15
N ASP A 96 15.17 5.49 -1.13
CA ASP A 96 14.65 5.58 -2.49
C ASP A 96 14.59 4.21 -3.18
N ALA A 97 15.60 3.36 -2.96
CA ALA A 97 15.59 1.97 -3.43
C ALA A 97 14.46 1.16 -2.78
N LEU A 98 14.29 1.25 -1.46
CA LEU A 98 13.23 0.58 -0.71
C LEU A 98 11.83 0.99 -1.18
N ARG A 99 11.61 2.26 -1.52
CA ARG A 99 10.33 2.73 -2.06
C ARG A 99 9.98 2.02 -3.37
N ILE A 100 10.93 1.89 -4.28
CA ILE A 100 10.73 1.21 -5.57
C ILE A 100 10.56 -0.30 -5.37
N GLU A 101 11.40 -0.88 -4.51
CA GLU A 101 11.39 -2.28 -4.14
C GLU A 101 10.05 -2.70 -3.52
N ALA A 102 9.52 -1.92 -2.57
CA ALA A 102 8.25 -2.21 -1.92
C ALA A 102 7.09 -2.25 -2.93
N LEU A 103 7.01 -1.30 -3.86
CA LEU A 103 5.97 -1.31 -4.90
C LEU A 103 6.11 -2.50 -5.86
N ARG A 104 7.34 -2.96 -6.12
CA ARG A 104 7.58 -4.20 -6.88
C ARG A 104 7.11 -5.42 -6.10
N LEU A 105 7.45 -5.52 -4.81
CA LEU A 105 7.05 -6.61 -3.94
C LEU A 105 5.52 -6.71 -3.80
N GLY A 106 4.82 -5.58 -3.72
CA GLY A 106 3.35 -5.56 -3.73
C GLY A 106 2.76 -6.17 -5.02
N ARG A 107 3.35 -5.89 -6.19
CA ARG A 107 2.92 -6.52 -7.46
C ARG A 107 3.26 -8.01 -7.49
N GLU A 108 4.37 -8.41 -6.90
CA GLU A 108 4.77 -9.82 -6.81
C GLU A 108 3.86 -10.61 -5.88
N ASP A 109 3.41 -10.01 -4.78
CA ASP A 109 2.37 -10.58 -3.91
C ASP A 109 1.06 -10.82 -4.69
N GLU A 110 0.57 -9.81 -5.42
CA GLU A 110 -0.62 -9.94 -6.27
C GLU A 110 -0.47 -11.06 -7.32
N ALA A 111 0.72 -11.16 -7.94
CA ALA A 111 1.01 -12.18 -8.94
C ALA A 111 1.09 -13.59 -8.32
N ALA A 112 1.75 -13.73 -7.16
CA ALA A 112 1.88 -15.00 -6.47
C ALA A 112 0.54 -15.50 -5.95
N PHE A 113 -0.31 -14.60 -5.43
CA PHE A 113 -1.68 -14.94 -5.04
C PHE A 113 -2.51 -15.42 -6.24
N THR A 114 -2.40 -14.72 -7.38
CA THR A 114 -3.09 -15.12 -8.62
C THR A 114 -2.64 -16.51 -9.11
N ALA A 115 -1.34 -16.79 -9.03
CA ALA A 115 -0.79 -18.10 -9.36
C ALA A 115 -1.31 -19.20 -8.42
N LEU A 116 -1.36 -18.94 -7.11
CA LEU A 116 -1.92 -19.85 -6.11
C LEU A 116 -3.41 -20.14 -6.38
N MET A 117 -4.20 -19.10 -6.66
CA MET A 117 -5.61 -19.28 -7.04
C MET A 117 -5.79 -20.06 -8.33
N THR A 118 -4.85 -19.96 -9.27
CA THR A 118 -4.84 -20.76 -10.50
C THR A 118 -4.54 -22.23 -10.19
N ALA A 119 -3.57 -22.52 -9.32
CA ALA A 119 -3.27 -23.87 -8.87
C ALA A 119 -4.47 -24.55 -8.19
N TYR A 120 -5.24 -23.81 -7.39
CA TYR A 120 -6.47 -24.31 -6.77
C TYR A 120 -7.58 -24.69 -7.77
N ARG A 121 -7.56 -24.12 -8.98
CA ARG A 121 -8.53 -24.41 -10.05
C ARG A 121 -8.16 -25.62 -10.91
N LEU A 122 -6.97 -26.22 -10.72
CA LEU A 122 -6.57 -27.39 -11.49
C LEU A 122 -7.55 -28.58 -11.31
N PRO A 123 -7.69 -29.44 -12.34
CA PRO A 123 -8.49 -30.65 -12.29
C PRO A 123 -8.14 -31.56 -11.10
N ARG A 124 -9.08 -32.43 -10.72
CA ARG A 124 -8.96 -33.32 -9.54
C ARG A 124 -9.81 -34.60 -9.68
N THR A 125 -10.07 -35.01 -10.92
CA THR A 125 -10.94 -36.14 -11.25
C THR A 125 -10.18 -37.46 -11.22
N THR A 126 -8.96 -37.50 -11.75
CA THR A 126 -8.07 -38.68 -11.71
C THR A 126 -7.05 -38.59 -10.57
N GLU A 127 -6.37 -39.69 -10.24
CA GLU A 127 -5.33 -39.66 -9.20
C GLU A 127 -4.09 -38.90 -9.64
N GLU A 128 -3.75 -38.99 -10.94
CA GLU A 128 -2.68 -38.22 -11.56
C GLU A 128 -2.98 -36.71 -11.46
N GLU A 129 -4.22 -36.30 -11.78
CA GLU A 129 -4.66 -34.91 -11.64
C GLU A 129 -4.61 -34.43 -10.19
N ARG A 130 -5.06 -35.27 -9.23
CA ARG A 130 -4.98 -34.92 -7.80
C ARG A 130 -3.54 -34.75 -7.35
N THR A 131 -2.62 -35.60 -7.80
CA THR A 131 -1.20 -35.50 -7.46
C THR A 131 -0.59 -34.23 -8.03
N ALA A 132 -0.75 -33.99 -9.34
CA ALA A 132 -0.25 -32.79 -10.00
C ALA A 132 -0.80 -31.51 -9.38
N ARG A 133 -2.10 -31.49 -9.04
CA ARG A 133 -2.71 -30.36 -8.33
C ARG A 133 -2.11 -30.14 -6.94
N ARG A 134 -1.93 -31.20 -6.13
CA ARG A 134 -1.33 -31.08 -4.79
C ARG A 134 0.07 -30.46 -4.87
N ASP A 135 0.88 -30.92 -5.82
CA ASP A 135 2.25 -30.41 -6.01
C ASP A 135 2.26 -28.96 -6.50
N ALA A 136 1.38 -28.61 -7.44
CA ALA A 136 1.23 -27.24 -7.92
C ALA A 136 0.77 -26.28 -6.81
N VAL A 137 -0.21 -26.68 -6.00
CA VAL A 137 -0.67 -25.88 -4.86
C VAL A 137 0.46 -25.70 -3.85
N ARG A 138 1.17 -26.78 -3.47
CA ARG A 138 2.29 -26.70 -2.52
C ARG A 138 3.38 -25.74 -3.01
N SER A 139 3.78 -25.84 -4.28
CA SER A 139 4.77 -24.95 -4.88
C SER A 139 4.30 -23.50 -4.92
N ALA A 140 3.02 -23.26 -5.26
CA ALA A 140 2.47 -21.92 -5.34
C ALA A 140 2.28 -21.30 -3.95
N THR A 141 1.91 -22.07 -2.93
CA THR A 141 1.82 -21.61 -1.54
C THR A 141 3.19 -21.19 -1.01
N HIS A 142 4.23 -21.98 -1.28
CA HIS A 142 5.60 -21.58 -0.94
C HIS A 142 5.98 -20.26 -1.63
N ALA A 143 5.75 -20.15 -2.94
CA ALA A 143 6.05 -18.93 -3.68
C ALA A 143 5.23 -17.72 -3.17
N ALA A 144 3.99 -17.92 -2.73
CA ALA A 144 3.13 -16.87 -2.18
C ALA A 144 3.57 -16.39 -0.79
N ALA A 145 4.34 -17.17 -0.03
CA ALA A 145 4.90 -16.73 1.25
C ALA A 145 6.09 -15.77 1.09
N LEU A 146 6.80 -15.81 -0.06
CA LEU A 146 8.05 -15.09 -0.24
C LEU A 146 7.88 -13.55 -0.39
N PRO A 147 6.94 -13.01 -1.20
CA PRO A 147 6.80 -11.56 -1.31
C PRO A 147 6.41 -10.89 0.02
N PRO A 148 5.43 -11.41 0.80
CA PRO A 148 5.14 -10.87 2.13
C PRO A 148 6.35 -10.91 3.08
N LEU A 149 7.15 -11.99 3.06
CA LEU A 149 8.36 -12.06 3.90
C LEU A 149 9.37 -10.96 3.51
N ALA A 150 9.58 -10.76 2.22
CA ALA A 150 10.44 -9.68 1.72
C ALA A 150 9.89 -8.27 2.04
N ILE A 151 8.57 -8.10 2.12
CA ILE A 151 7.94 -6.85 2.58
C ILE A 151 8.25 -6.62 4.06
N ALA A 152 8.19 -7.66 4.90
CA ALA A 152 8.58 -7.57 6.31
C ALA A 152 10.07 -7.19 6.47
N ALA A 153 10.95 -7.75 5.64
CA ALA A 153 12.36 -7.36 5.59
C ALA A 153 12.55 -5.90 5.18
N ALA A 154 11.85 -5.44 4.14
CA ALA A 154 11.91 -4.04 3.70
C ALA A 154 11.36 -3.07 4.77
N ALA A 155 10.34 -3.47 5.52
CA ALA A 155 9.85 -2.72 6.67
C ALA A 155 10.92 -2.61 7.77
N ALA A 156 11.64 -3.71 8.03
CA ALA A 156 12.72 -3.72 8.99
C ALA A 156 13.84 -2.73 8.64
N ASP A 157 14.21 -2.66 7.36
CA ASP A 157 15.19 -1.69 6.87
C ASP A 157 14.71 -0.25 7.05
N VAL A 158 13.44 0.07 6.78
CA VAL A 158 12.90 1.42 6.99
C VAL A 158 13.02 1.86 8.45
N VAL A 159 12.72 0.98 9.41
CA VAL A 159 12.90 1.28 10.84
C VAL A 159 14.36 1.56 11.16
N ALA A 160 15.29 0.71 10.67
CA ALA A 160 16.71 0.89 10.91
C ALA A 160 17.24 2.22 10.33
N LEU A 161 16.78 2.59 9.13
CA LEU A 161 17.11 3.89 8.53
C LEU A 161 16.57 5.05 9.38
N ALA A 162 15.33 4.97 9.84
CA ALA A 162 14.72 5.99 10.69
C ALA A 162 15.46 6.15 12.03
N GLU A 163 15.83 5.04 12.68
CA GLU A 163 16.64 5.03 13.90
C GLU A 163 18.01 5.70 13.67
N SER A 164 18.66 5.40 12.53
CA SER A 164 19.98 5.93 12.20
C SER A 164 20.02 7.44 12.00
N LEU A 165 18.87 8.06 11.64
CA LEU A 165 18.74 9.50 11.43
C LEU A 165 18.42 10.26 12.72
N ARG A 166 17.94 9.60 13.77
CA ARG A 166 17.61 10.26 15.04
C ARG A 166 18.86 10.93 15.63
N GLY A 167 18.74 12.22 15.94
CA GLY A 167 19.84 13.05 16.43
C GLY A 167 20.92 13.38 15.38
N ARG A 168 20.76 12.93 14.13
CA ARG A 168 21.70 13.17 13.01
C ARG A 168 21.04 13.84 11.81
N SER A 169 19.75 14.14 11.91
CA SER A 169 18.95 14.81 10.87
C SER A 169 18.42 16.16 11.34
N ASN A 170 17.71 16.86 10.45
CA ASN A 170 17.00 18.09 10.79
C ASN A 170 15.97 17.83 11.91
N PRO A 171 16.11 18.45 13.09
CA PRO A 171 15.21 18.21 14.22
C PRO A 171 13.78 18.71 13.99
N GLN A 172 13.56 19.62 13.03
CA GLN A 172 12.22 20.13 12.70
C GLN A 172 11.32 19.07 12.05
N VAL A 173 11.90 17.99 11.54
CA VAL A 173 11.19 16.88 10.88
C VAL A 173 11.42 15.55 11.59
N VAL A 174 11.80 15.58 12.87
CA VAL A 174 11.94 14.37 13.67
C VAL A 174 10.61 13.62 13.82
N SER A 175 9.47 14.32 13.78
CA SER A 175 8.15 13.70 13.78
C SER A 175 7.93 12.80 12.56
N ASP A 176 8.50 13.15 11.40
CA ASP A 176 8.37 12.35 10.18
C ASP A 176 9.14 11.02 10.29
N LEU A 177 10.23 10.96 11.07
CA LEU A 177 10.90 9.70 11.42
C LEU A 177 10.00 8.79 12.27
N ALA A 178 9.23 9.36 13.20
CA ALA A 178 8.27 8.59 13.98
C ALA A 178 7.15 8.04 13.09
N VAL A 179 6.60 8.85 12.18
CA VAL A 179 5.56 8.39 11.25
C VAL A 179 6.12 7.31 10.31
N ALA A 180 7.36 7.45 9.83
CA ALA A 180 8.02 6.43 9.02
C ALA A 180 8.15 5.10 9.76
N ALA A 181 8.61 5.14 11.01
CA ALA A 181 8.76 3.97 11.86
C ALA A 181 7.41 3.32 12.21
N ALA A 182 6.35 4.11 12.42
CA ALA A 182 5.00 3.61 12.65
C ALA A 182 4.42 2.91 11.41
N ALA A 183 4.61 3.51 10.23
CA ALA A 183 4.18 2.91 8.96
C ALA A 183 4.90 1.58 8.71
N ALA A 184 6.21 1.54 8.92
CA ALA A 184 7.00 0.32 8.79
C ALA A 184 6.62 -0.76 9.82
N ALA A 185 6.38 -0.39 11.08
CA ALA A 185 5.92 -1.35 12.10
C ALA A 185 4.57 -1.97 11.72
N GLY A 186 3.61 -1.16 11.26
CA GLY A 186 2.33 -1.66 10.76
C GLY A 186 2.47 -2.52 9.50
N ALA A 187 3.42 -2.17 8.62
CA ALA A 187 3.72 -2.98 7.44
C ALA A 187 4.26 -4.37 7.81
N ALA A 188 5.18 -4.45 8.79
CA ALA A 188 5.74 -5.71 9.25
C ALA A 188 4.64 -6.62 9.85
N GLU A 189 3.74 -6.08 10.67
CA GLU A 189 2.60 -6.83 11.21
C GLU A 189 1.63 -7.29 10.11
N SER A 190 1.32 -6.41 9.15
CA SER A 190 0.46 -6.75 8.02
C SER A 190 1.08 -7.85 7.14
N ALA A 191 2.37 -7.74 6.85
CA ALA A 191 3.12 -8.74 6.11
C ALA A 191 3.14 -10.09 6.83
N ALA A 192 3.35 -10.09 8.15
CA ALA A 192 3.37 -11.31 8.97
C ALA A 192 2.08 -12.12 8.84
N VAL A 193 0.91 -11.49 8.91
CA VAL A 193 -0.38 -12.16 8.72
C VAL A 193 -0.45 -12.89 7.36
N ASN A 194 0.11 -12.28 6.31
CA ASN A 194 0.13 -12.85 4.96
C ASN A 194 1.18 -13.96 4.80
N VAL A 195 2.31 -13.89 5.51
CA VAL A 195 3.28 -14.99 5.58
C VAL A 195 2.66 -16.18 6.33
N GLU A 196 2.16 -15.95 7.55
CA GLU A 196 1.63 -16.97 8.44
C GLU A 196 0.48 -17.77 7.83
N ILE A 197 -0.45 -17.11 7.12
CA ILE A 197 -1.55 -17.82 6.46
C ILE A 197 -1.03 -18.77 5.37
N ASN A 198 0.00 -18.38 4.61
CA ASN A 198 0.63 -19.25 3.61
C ASN A 198 1.42 -20.38 4.28
N LEU A 199 2.22 -20.08 5.31
CA LEU A 199 3.00 -21.09 6.05
C LEU A 199 2.11 -22.11 6.76
N SER A 200 0.95 -21.70 7.27
CA SER A 200 -0.03 -22.60 7.90
C SER A 200 -0.57 -23.67 6.94
N SER A 201 -0.54 -23.38 5.64
CA SER A 201 -0.95 -24.28 4.57
C SER A 201 0.18 -25.19 4.05
N LEU A 202 1.42 -24.98 4.51
CA LEU A 202 2.57 -25.82 4.16
C LEU A 202 2.80 -26.92 5.20
N PRO A 203 3.27 -28.10 4.76
CA PRO A 203 3.70 -29.15 5.68
C PRO A 203 4.93 -28.70 6.48
N ASP A 204 5.08 -29.30 7.66
CA ASP A 204 6.27 -29.08 8.47
C ASP A 204 7.52 -29.57 7.72
N SER A 205 8.48 -28.66 7.59
CA SER A 205 9.69 -28.82 6.79
C SER A 205 10.73 -27.80 7.25
N ASP A 206 12.00 -28.06 6.94
CA ASP A 206 13.11 -27.14 7.24
C ASP A 206 12.87 -25.76 6.61
N VAL A 207 12.32 -25.72 5.39
CA VAL A 207 11.97 -24.49 4.68
C VAL A 207 10.91 -23.68 5.44
N LYS A 208 9.85 -24.34 5.95
CA LYS A 208 8.83 -23.64 6.75
C LYS A 208 9.42 -23.09 8.06
N ALA A 209 10.34 -23.84 8.68
CA ALA A 209 11.03 -23.39 9.89
C ALA A 209 11.94 -22.17 9.62
N GLU A 210 12.68 -22.19 8.52
CA GLU A 210 13.53 -21.08 8.07
C GLU A 210 12.70 -19.80 7.83
N LEU A 211 11.64 -19.89 7.02
CA LEU A 211 10.77 -18.74 6.74
C LEU A 211 10.06 -18.21 8.01
N THR A 212 9.78 -19.08 8.98
CA THR A 212 9.21 -18.67 10.27
C THR A 212 10.25 -17.90 11.10
N ALA A 213 11.48 -18.39 11.16
CA ALA A 213 12.57 -17.72 11.88
C ALA A 213 12.90 -16.34 11.28
N ASP A 214 12.97 -16.25 9.95
CA ASP A 214 13.17 -14.98 9.25
C ASP A 214 12.04 -13.99 9.58
N LEU A 215 10.79 -14.46 9.60
CA LEU A 215 9.65 -13.63 9.96
C LEU A 215 9.73 -13.13 11.40
N GLU A 216 10.10 -13.99 12.35
CA GLU A 216 10.27 -13.61 13.76
C GLU A 216 11.34 -12.53 13.93
N GLU A 217 12.45 -12.62 13.20
CA GLU A 217 13.48 -11.58 13.18
C GLU A 217 12.94 -10.24 12.68
N HIS A 218 12.14 -10.26 11.60
CA HIS A 218 11.53 -9.05 11.04
C HIS A 218 10.43 -8.48 11.95
N LEU A 219 9.66 -9.32 12.66
CA LEU A 219 8.66 -8.89 13.62
C LEU A 219 9.25 -8.21 14.87
N ALA A 220 10.45 -8.62 15.29
CA ALA A 220 11.18 -7.90 16.34
C ALA A 220 11.44 -6.43 15.97
N VAL A 221 11.40 -6.10 14.68
CA VAL A 221 11.57 -4.72 14.20
C VAL A 221 10.31 -3.87 14.37
N ALA A 222 9.12 -4.47 14.31
CA ALA A 222 7.88 -3.75 14.61
C ALA A 222 7.91 -3.16 16.03
N GLU A 223 8.49 -3.90 16.98
CA GLU A 223 8.67 -3.44 18.35
C GLU A 223 9.69 -2.31 18.48
N ARG A 224 10.79 -2.38 17.73
CA ARG A 224 11.76 -1.28 17.65
C ARG A 224 11.14 -0.02 17.05
N GLY A 225 10.37 -0.16 15.97
CA GLY A 225 9.64 0.94 15.33
C GLY A 225 8.67 1.61 16.31
N ARG A 226 7.87 0.84 17.06
CA ARG A 226 7.00 1.36 18.11
C ARG A 226 7.77 2.07 19.23
N SER A 227 8.90 1.51 19.64
CA SER A 227 9.77 2.11 20.66
C SER A 227 10.32 3.46 20.19
N LEU A 228 10.79 3.55 18.94
CA LEU A 228 11.24 4.81 18.33
C LEU A 228 10.13 5.86 18.29
N VAL A 229 8.89 5.46 17.94
CA VAL A 229 7.72 6.35 17.98
C VAL A 229 7.50 6.89 19.39
N ALA A 230 7.50 6.01 20.40
CA ALA A 230 7.27 6.41 21.79
C ALA A 230 8.35 7.38 22.29
N ASP A 231 9.60 7.14 21.91
CA ASP A 231 10.75 7.98 22.21
C ASP A 231 10.61 9.38 21.61
N ILE A 232 10.37 9.48 20.30
CA ILE A 232 10.22 10.76 19.61
C ILE A 232 9.02 11.54 20.17
N ARG A 233 7.90 10.85 20.47
CA ARG A 233 6.74 11.51 21.10
C ARG A 233 7.11 12.11 22.46
N ARG A 234 7.92 11.44 23.27
CA ARG A 234 8.41 12.00 24.55
C ARG A 234 9.29 13.22 24.33
N GLU A 235 10.16 13.21 23.32
CA GLU A 235 11.03 14.35 22.98
C GLU A 235 10.22 15.57 22.54
N ILE A 236 9.17 15.39 21.72
CA ILE A 236 8.32 16.47 21.24
C ILE A 236 7.54 17.15 22.38
N THR A 237 7.18 16.40 23.42
CA THR A 237 6.39 16.92 24.56
C THR A 237 7.23 17.54 25.67
N ARG A 238 8.56 17.58 25.55
CA ARG A 238 9.47 18.21 26.51
C ARG A 238 9.74 19.66 26.14
#